data_AF-A0A158QL79-F1
#
_entry.id   AF-A0A158QL79-F1
#
_cell.length_a   1.000
_cell.length_b   1.000
_cell.length_c   1.000
_cell.angle_alpha   90.00
_cell.angle_beta   90.00
_cell.angle_gamma   90.00
#
_symmetry.space_group_name_H-M   'P 1'
#
loop_
_entity.id
_entity.type
_entity.pdbx_description
1 polymer ?
#
loop_
_entity_poly.entity_id
_entity_poly.type
_entity_poly.pdbx_seq_one_letter_code
_entity_poly.pdbx_strand_id
1 'polypeptide(L)'
;MEVQYIFSLPFFRGRSMTVDHFAYLVWPDHTAPVSPIPMVGCMKLCRQLASSQPITVHCSAGIGRSATFVAIDYAWQRIRENGDVQMVDILKEMRQQRFHAIQSPIQYIFLHMCLLEMASEENLLSRKKYGPYLEAYVTMLKKYNKKVQAAEARAAAKEGA
;
A
#
# COMPACT_ATOMS: atom_id res chain seq x y z
N MET A 1 -9.82 -5.40 -7.00
CA MET A 1 -10.91 -4.71 -7.73
C MET A 1 -10.82 -3.26 -7.29
N GLU A 2 -10.32 -2.41 -8.16
CA GLU A 2 -10.31 -0.96 -7.97
C GLU A 2 -11.48 -0.40 -8.76
N VAL A 3 -12.23 0.49 -8.14
CA VAL A 3 -13.28 1.22 -8.84
C VAL A 3 -12.78 2.64 -9.04
N GLN A 4 -12.67 3.03 -10.31
CA GLN A 4 -12.39 4.40 -10.71
C GLN A 4 -13.73 5.14 -10.79
N TYR A 5 -13.82 6.25 -10.08
CA TYR A 5 -14.91 7.20 -10.20
C TYR A 5 -14.35 8.50 -10.76
N ILE A 6 -15.08 9.09 -11.71
CA ILE A 6 -14.75 10.39 -12.27
C ILE A 6 -15.78 11.39 -11.75
N PHE A 7 -15.32 12.38 -11.00
CA PHE A 7 -16.16 13.45 -10.48
C PHE A 7 -15.84 14.77 -11.17
N SER A 8 -16.87 15.54 -11.50
CA SER A 8 -16.75 16.95 -11.92
C SER A 8 -17.20 17.83 -10.76
N LEU A 9 -16.26 18.54 -10.13
CA LEU A 9 -16.56 19.40 -8.99
C LEU A 9 -16.66 20.87 -9.42
N PRO A 10 -17.74 21.60 -9.12
CA PRO A 10 -17.80 23.03 -9.34
C PRO A 10 -16.91 23.77 -8.31
N PHE A 11 -16.05 24.64 -8.81
CA PHE A 11 -15.13 25.45 -8.01
C PHE A 11 -15.58 26.92 -7.99
N PHE A 12 -15.06 27.67 -7.01
CA PHE A 12 -15.30 29.11 -6.89
C PHE A 12 -14.91 29.83 -8.19
N ARG A 13 -15.79 30.71 -8.71
CA ARG A 13 -15.69 31.41 -10.01
C ARG A 13 -15.93 30.57 -11.28
N GLY A 14 -16.76 29.52 -11.22
CA GLY A 14 -17.25 28.83 -12.42
C GLY A 14 -16.22 27.93 -13.11
N ARG A 15 -15.13 27.58 -12.43
CA ARG A 15 -14.19 26.56 -12.90
C ARG A 15 -14.71 25.19 -12.47
N SER A 16 -14.55 24.17 -13.31
CA SER A 16 -14.76 22.78 -12.93
C SER A 16 -13.43 22.04 -12.93
N MET A 17 -13.32 21.00 -12.10
CA MET A 17 -12.17 20.10 -12.10
C MET A 17 -12.65 18.65 -12.16
N THR A 18 -11.97 17.86 -12.98
CA THR A 18 -12.15 16.41 -13.05
C THR A 18 -11.25 15.75 -12.00
N VAL A 19 -11.80 14.84 -11.21
CA VAL A 19 -11.07 14.07 -10.20
C VAL A 19 -11.17 12.59 -10.53
N ASP A 20 -10.01 11.96 -10.74
CA ASP A 20 -9.88 10.50 -10.79
C ASP A 20 -9.76 9.93 -9.36
N HIS A 21 -10.80 9.22 -8.92
CA HIS A 21 -10.87 8.68 -7.57
C HIS A 21 -10.78 7.16 -7.59
N PHE A 22 -9.71 6.62 -7.01
CA PHE A 22 -9.44 5.19 -6.91
C PHE A 22 -9.76 4.68 -5.51
N ALA A 23 -10.66 3.71 -5.41
CA ALA A 23 -10.98 3.04 -4.16
C ALA A 23 -10.43 1.60 -4.14
N TYR A 24 -9.48 1.33 -3.25
CA TYR A 24 -8.98 -0.03 -3.01
C TYR A 24 -9.77 -0.71 -1.89
N LEU A 25 -10.84 -1.42 -2.28
CA LEU A 25 -11.86 -1.93 -1.35
C LEU A 25 -11.48 -3.22 -0.61
N VAL A 26 -10.41 -3.90 -1.05
CA VAL A 26 -10.04 -5.23 -0.55
C VAL A 26 -8.79 -5.23 0.34
N TRP A 27 -8.38 -4.07 0.85
CA TRP A 27 -7.29 -3.99 1.84
C TRP A 27 -7.84 -4.30 3.22
N PRO A 28 -7.51 -5.46 3.83
CA PRO A 28 -8.10 -5.85 5.10
C PRO A 28 -7.60 -4.97 6.24
N ASP A 29 -8.43 -4.80 7.26
CA ASP A 29 -8.09 -4.01 8.44
C ASP A 29 -6.87 -4.62 9.16
N HIS A 30 -6.00 -3.73 9.68
CA HIS A 30 -4.76 -4.04 10.41
C HIS A 30 -3.69 -4.91 9.72
N THR A 31 -3.93 -5.35 8.48
CA THR A 31 -3.03 -6.22 7.71
C THR A 31 -2.72 -5.63 6.33
N ALA A 32 -2.47 -6.48 5.34
CA ALA A 32 -2.12 -6.09 3.99
C ALA A 32 -2.66 -7.09 2.95
N PRO A 33 -2.80 -6.68 1.67
CA PRO A 33 -3.24 -7.56 0.59
C PRO A 33 -2.33 -8.78 0.40
N VAL A 34 -2.92 -9.90 -0.03
CA VAL A 34 -2.18 -11.16 -0.28
C VAL A 34 -1.24 -11.03 -1.48
N SER A 35 -1.67 -10.32 -2.52
CA SER A 35 -0.91 -10.14 -3.76
C SER A 35 -0.47 -8.67 -3.90
N PRO A 36 0.80 -8.40 -4.25
CA PRO A 36 1.27 -7.05 -4.53
C PRO A 36 0.81 -6.51 -5.89
N ILE A 37 0.46 -7.39 -6.84
CA ILE A 37 0.20 -7.04 -8.25
C ILE A 37 -0.86 -5.93 -8.41
N PRO A 38 -2.06 -6.05 -7.80
CA PRO A 38 -3.08 -5.02 -8.00
C PRO A 38 -2.63 -3.66 -7.45
N MET A 39 -1.93 -3.66 -6.31
CA MET A 39 -1.45 -2.44 -5.68
C MET A 39 -0.39 -1.72 -6.52
N VAL A 40 0.52 -2.48 -7.12
CA VAL A 40 1.54 -1.94 -8.04
C VAL A 40 0.87 -1.36 -9.29
N GLY A 41 -0.10 -2.08 -9.87
CA GLY A 41 -0.90 -1.58 -10.99
C GLY A 41 -1.63 -0.27 -10.67
N CYS A 42 -2.30 -0.21 -9.51
CA CYS A 42 -2.97 0.99 -9.00
C CYS A 42 -2.02 2.18 -8.92
N MET A 43 -0.89 1.99 -8.23
CA MET A 43 0.10 3.03 -8.01
C MET A 43 0.63 3.59 -9.35
N LYS A 44 0.95 2.72 -10.30
CA LYS A 44 1.40 3.11 -11.65
C LYS A 44 0.34 3.93 -12.39
N LEU A 45 -0.92 3.48 -12.35
CA LEU A 45 -2.03 4.19 -12.98
C LEU A 45 -2.27 5.56 -12.34
N CYS A 46 -2.26 5.63 -11.00
CA CYS A 46 -2.40 6.91 -10.28
C CYS A 46 -1.27 7.88 -10.65
N ARG A 47 -0.01 7.42 -10.71
CA ARG A 47 1.13 8.26 -11.16
C ARG A 47 0.98 8.75 -12.59
N GLN A 48 0.52 7.88 -13.49
CA GLN A 48 0.30 8.24 -14.88
C GLN A 48 -0.76 9.34 -15.02
N LEU A 49 -1.91 9.18 -14.35
CA LEU A 49 -3.01 10.15 -14.43
C LEU A 49 -2.67 11.47 -13.76
N ALA A 50 -1.96 11.42 -12.63
CA ALA A 50 -1.60 12.62 -11.88
C ALA A 50 -0.70 13.59 -12.67
N SER A 51 0.02 13.13 -13.70
CA SER A 51 0.82 14.00 -14.57
C SER A 51 1.75 14.94 -13.78
N SER A 52 2.46 14.39 -12.79
CA SER A 52 3.34 15.11 -11.86
C SER A 52 2.65 16.06 -10.87
N GLN A 53 1.32 16.09 -10.82
CA GLN A 53 0.57 16.77 -9.77
C GLN A 53 0.54 15.94 -8.48
N PRO A 54 0.40 16.57 -7.30
CA PRO A 54 0.25 15.84 -6.04
C PRO A 54 -0.95 14.91 -6.05
N ILE A 55 -0.76 13.68 -5.55
CA ILE A 55 -1.83 12.69 -5.38
C ILE A 55 -2.30 12.74 -3.93
N THR A 56 -3.60 12.95 -3.72
CA THR A 56 -4.20 12.84 -2.39
C THR A 56 -4.46 11.37 -2.07
N VAL A 57 -3.82 10.86 -1.01
CA VAL A 57 -3.97 9.47 -0.53
C VAL A 57 -4.51 9.49 0.89
N HIS A 58 -5.61 8.78 1.14
CA HIS A 58 -6.18 8.68 2.48
C HIS A 58 -6.65 7.25 2.81
N CYS A 59 -6.91 7.00 4.09
CA CYS A 59 -7.60 5.82 4.57
C CYS A 59 -8.54 6.29 5.70
N SER A 60 -8.47 5.68 6.88
CA SER A 60 -9.11 6.23 8.09
C SER A 60 -8.19 7.26 8.77
N ALA A 61 -7.15 6.82 9.48
CA ALA A 61 -6.19 7.72 10.15
C ALA A 61 -5.08 8.28 9.21
N GLY A 62 -4.96 7.75 8.00
CA GLY A 62 -3.95 8.14 7.02
C GLY A 62 -2.51 7.74 7.37
N ILE A 63 -2.28 6.87 8.35
CA ILE A 63 -0.92 6.49 8.82
C ILE A 63 -0.52 5.04 8.48
N GLY A 64 -1.49 4.15 8.24
CA GLY A 64 -1.26 2.74 7.92
C GLY A 64 -1.23 2.49 6.41
N ARG A 65 -2.39 2.19 5.82
CA ARG A 65 -2.58 1.88 4.39
C ARG A 65 -2.08 3.01 3.49
N SER A 66 -2.46 4.25 3.80
CA SER A 66 -2.04 5.44 3.03
C SER A 66 -0.53 5.60 3.02
N ALA A 67 0.12 5.57 4.20
CA ALA A 67 1.57 5.69 4.28
C ALA A 67 2.27 4.52 3.57
N THR A 68 1.70 3.31 3.63
CA THR A 68 2.24 2.15 2.91
C THR A 68 2.15 2.34 1.40
N PHE A 69 1.01 2.83 0.89
CA PHE A 69 0.83 3.16 -0.53
C PHE A 69 1.85 4.20 -1.01
N VAL A 70 1.98 5.31 -0.27
CA VAL A 70 2.96 6.37 -0.57
C VAL A 70 4.39 5.84 -0.51
N ALA A 71 4.71 4.99 0.47
CA ALA A 71 6.05 4.43 0.63
C ALA A 71 6.46 3.51 -0.52
N ILE A 72 5.53 2.83 -1.21
CA ILE A 72 5.86 1.99 -2.38
C ILE A 72 6.55 2.84 -3.44
N ASP A 73 5.91 3.96 -3.78
CA ASP A 73 6.42 4.87 -4.80
C ASP A 73 7.67 5.62 -4.35
N TYR A 74 7.68 6.10 -3.10
CA TYR A 74 8.83 6.80 -2.54
C TYR A 74 10.07 5.90 -2.50
N ALA A 75 9.94 4.68 -1.94
CA ALA A 75 11.05 3.74 -1.86
C ALA A 75 11.57 3.35 -3.25
N TRP A 76 10.70 3.19 -4.24
CA TRP A 76 11.11 2.89 -5.61
C TRP A 76 11.98 3.98 -6.21
N GLN A 77 11.58 5.25 -6.05
CA GLN A 77 12.38 6.39 -6.51
C GLN A 77 13.74 6.43 -5.81
N ARG A 78 13.76 6.26 -4.48
CA ARG A 78 14.98 6.27 -3.68
C ARG A 78 15.96 5.15 -4.05
N ILE A 79 15.46 3.93 -4.29
CA ILE A 79 16.27 2.79 -4.75
C ILE A 79 16.85 3.05 -6.14
N ARG A 80 16.09 3.68 -7.04
CA ARG A 80 16.56 4.03 -8.39
C ARG A 80 17.61 5.14 -8.39
N GLU A 81 17.52 6.08 -7.45
CA GLU A 81 18.54 7.12 -7.24
C GLU A 81 19.81 6.53 -6.60
N ASN A 82 19.66 5.62 -5.64
CA ASN A 82 20.76 5.00 -4.93
C ASN A 82 20.41 3.55 -4.52
N GLY A 83 21.07 2.58 -5.17
CA GLY A 83 20.88 1.16 -4.91
C GLY A 83 21.30 0.68 -3.52
N ASP A 84 22.07 1.49 -2.77
CA ASP A 84 22.51 1.17 -1.41
C ASP A 84 21.53 1.62 -0.32
N VAL A 85 20.40 2.22 -0.71
CA VAL A 85 19.34 2.65 0.22
C VAL A 85 18.88 1.49 1.10
N GLN A 86 18.92 1.72 2.41
CA GLN A 86 18.37 0.79 3.37
C GLN A 86 16.88 1.06 3.57
N MET A 87 16.07 0.01 3.53
CA MET A 87 14.62 0.13 3.72
C MET A 87 14.23 0.70 5.10
N VAL A 88 15.12 0.60 6.10
CA VAL A 88 14.90 1.22 7.42
C VAL A 88 14.97 2.75 7.34
N ASP A 89 15.79 3.28 6.43
CA ASP A 89 15.92 4.73 6.26
C ASP A 89 14.69 5.30 5.55
N ILE A 90 14.15 4.58 4.56
CA ILE A 90 12.82 4.88 4.00
C ILE A 90 11.76 5.01 5.10
N LEU A 91 11.72 4.07 6.05
CA LEU A 91 10.75 4.11 7.15
C LEU A 91 10.97 5.33 8.06
N LYS A 92 12.23 5.67 8.37
CA LYS A 92 12.56 6.86 9.17
C LYS A 92 12.16 8.14 8.45
N GLU A 93 12.52 8.28 7.19
CA GLU A 93 12.18 9.42 6.32
C GLU A 93 10.64 9.60 6.25
N MET A 94 9.89 8.52 6.02
CA MET A 94 8.43 8.55 6.03
C MET A 94 7.86 9.01 7.39
N ARG A 95 8.45 8.56 8.50
CA ARG A 95 8.02 8.93 9.86
C ARG A 95 8.40 10.35 10.28
N GLN A 96 9.44 10.93 9.66
CA GLN A 96 9.76 12.35 9.83
C GLN A 96 8.71 13.25 9.18
N GLN A 97 8.07 12.80 8.09
CA GLN A 97 7.01 13.55 7.42
C GLN A 97 5.62 13.29 8.00
N ARG A 98 5.34 12.07 8.47
CA ARG A 98 4.05 11.71 9.06
C ARG A 98 4.20 10.75 10.23
N PHE A 99 3.79 11.21 11.40
CA PHE A 99 3.84 10.44 12.64
C PHE A 99 3.16 9.07 12.49
N HIS A 100 3.82 8.01 12.97
CA HIS A 100 3.38 6.61 12.83
C HIS A 100 3.15 6.11 11.40
N ALA A 101 3.76 6.73 10.39
CA ALA A 101 3.78 6.18 9.04
C ALA A 101 4.22 4.70 9.04
N ILE A 102 3.43 3.87 8.36
CA ILE A 102 3.52 2.41 8.32
C ILE A 102 3.36 1.83 9.74
N GLN A 103 2.11 1.55 10.10
CA GLN A 103 1.70 1.27 11.47
C GLN A 103 2.01 -0.19 11.89
N SER A 104 2.08 -1.12 10.94
CA SER A 104 2.23 -2.55 11.21
C SER A 104 3.45 -3.16 10.50
N PRO A 105 4.16 -4.12 11.13
CA PRO A 105 5.20 -4.91 10.45
C PRO A 105 4.69 -5.61 9.18
N ILE A 106 3.42 -6.05 9.15
CA ILE A 106 2.83 -6.70 7.98
C ILE A 106 2.75 -5.74 6.80
N GLN A 107 2.40 -4.48 7.05
CA GLN A 107 2.38 -3.42 6.03
C GLN A 107 3.80 -3.11 5.53
N TYR A 108 4.78 -3.11 6.42
CA TYR A 108 6.18 -2.93 6.05
C TYR A 108 6.70 -4.09 5.19
N ILE A 109 6.36 -5.34 5.51
CA ILE A 109 6.69 -6.50 4.65
C ILE A 109 5.97 -6.40 3.30
N PHE A 110 4.69 -6.00 3.29
CA PHE A 110 3.94 -5.83 2.05
C PHE A 110 4.57 -4.77 1.13
N LEU A 111 5.08 -3.66 1.68
CA LEU A 111 5.88 -2.69 0.92
C LEU A 111 7.05 -3.37 0.18
N HIS A 112 7.78 -4.28 0.82
CA HIS A 112 8.86 -5.02 0.16
C HIS A 112 8.33 -5.93 -0.95
N MET A 113 7.19 -6.58 -0.76
CA MET A 113 6.58 -7.42 -1.81
C MET A 113 6.20 -6.58 -3.03
N CYS A 114 5.70 -5.35 -2.84
CA CYS A 114 5.43 -4.42 -3.93
C CYS A 114 6.72 -3.97 -4.66
N LEU A 115 7.81 -3.71 -3.93
CA LEU A 115 9.09 -3.35 -4.55
C LEU A 115 9.69 -4.50 -5.37
N LEU A 116 9.59 -5.74 -4.89
CA LEU A 116 10.04 -6.93 -5.61
C LEU A 116 9.18 -7.18 -6.87
N GLU A 117 7.87 -6.95 -6.79
CA GLU A 117 6.99 -7.00 -7.96
C GLU A 117 7.38 -5.93 -8.99
N MET A 118 7.63 -4.69 -8.58
CA MET A 118 8.08 -3.63 -9.49
C MET A 118 9.40 -3.96 -10.16
N ALA A 119 10.39 -4.44 -9.39
CA ALA A 119 11.67 -4.88 -9.94
C ALA A 119 11.49 -6.03 -10.95
N SER A 120 10.50 -6.89 -10.73
CA SER A 120 10.20 -7.96 -11.68
C SER A 120 9.49 -7.49 -12.94
N GLU A 121 8.57 -6.54 -12.86
CA GLU A 121 7.91 -5.95 -14.03
C GLU A 121 8.92 -5.18 -14.91
N GLU A 122 9.95 -4.59 -14.31
CA GLU A 122 11.05 -3.93 -15.02
C GLU A 122 12.18 -4.88 -15.45
N ASN A 123 11.99 -6.20 -15.35
CA ASN A 123 12.97 -7.23 -15.71
C ASN A 123 14.32 -7.15 -14.95
N LEU A 124 14.37 -6.47 -13.81
CA LEU A 124 15.55 -6.39 -12.94
C LEU A 124 15.67 -7.63 -12.03
N LEU A 125 14.56 -8.32 -11.79
CA LEU A 125 14.49 -9.52 -10.96
C LEU A 125 13.55 -10.56 -11.60
N SER A 126 13.95 -11.82 -11.66
CA SER A 126 13.02 -12.87 -12.11
C SER A 126 11.98 -13.17 -11.02
N ARG A 127 10.70 -13.33 -11.39
CA ARG A 127 9.65 -13.82 -10.48
C ARG A 127 10.04 -15.10 -9.74
N LYS A 128 10.80 -15.99 -10.37
CA LYS A 128 11.32 -17.21 -9.74
C LYS A 128 12.21 -16.92 -8.54
N LYS A 129 13.00 -15.83 -8.57
CA LYS A 129 13.92 -15.47 -7.49
C LYS A 129 13.21 -14.93 -6.25
N TYR A 130 12.09 -14.21 -6.39
CA TYR A 130 11.36 -13.71 -5.22
C TYR A 130 10.10 -14.51 -4.84
N GLY A 131 9.70 -15.50 -5.64
CA GLY A 131 8.62 -16.43 -5.31
C GLY A 131 8.68 -16.98 -3.88
N PRO A 132 9.84 -17.45 -3.37
CA PRO A 132 9.94 -17.94 -1.99
C PRO A 132 9.59 -16.89 -0.92
N TYR A 133 9.94 -15.62 -1.14
CA TYR A 133 9.58 -14.54 -0.22
C TYR A 133 8.07 -14.25 -0.27
N LEU A 134 7.47 -14.29 -1.46
CA LEU A 134 6.02 -14.12 -1.62
C LEU A 134 5.27 -15.28 -0.94
N GLU A 135 5.71 -16.52 -1.11
CA GLU A 135 5.14 -17.70 -0.44
C GLU A 135 5.24 -17.61 1.09
N ALA A 136 6.40 -17.19 1.60
CA ALA A 136 6.61 -16.96 3.03
C ALA A 136 5.68 -15.85 3.56
N TYR A 137 5.55 -14.75 2.83
CA TYR A 137 4.63 -13.66 3.17
C TYR A 137 3.17 -14.14 3.21
N VAL A 138 2.71 -14.85 2.18
CA VAL A 138 1.35 -15.39 2.10
C VAL A 138 1.08 -16.37 3.25
N THR A 139 2.04 -17.23 3.58
CA THR A 139 1.93 -18.19 4.68
C THR A 139 1.83 -17.48 6.03
N MET A 140 2.68 -16.49 6.27
CA MET A 140 2.65 -15.64 7.47
C MET A 140 1.31 -14.92 7.61
N LEU A 141 0.83 -14.30 6.52
CA LEU A 141 -0.43 -13.56 6.49
C LEU A 141 -1.63 -14.46 6.79
N LYS A 142 -1.71 -15.66 6.20
CA LYS A 142 -2.77 -16.64 6.49
C LYS A 142 -2.79 -17.02 7.97
N LYS A 143 -1.62 -17.29 8.55
CA LYS A 143 -1.50 -17.63 9.98
C LYS A 143 -1.92 -16.48 10.89
N TYR A 144 -1.54 -15.25 10.53
CA TYR A 144 -1.92 -14.06 11.27
C TYR A 144 -3.43 -13.81 11.21
N ASN A 145 -4.02 -13.82 10.01
CA ASN A 145 -5.46 -13.57 9.82
C ASN A 145 -6.31 -14.61 10.56
N LYS A 146 -5.92 -15.90 10.55
CA LYS A 146 -6.60 -16.94 11.32
C LYS A 146 -6.57 -16.68 12.83
N LYS A 147 -5.44 -16.18 13.34
CA LYS A 147 -5.31 -15.80 14.76
C LYS A 147 -6.18 -14.60 15.13
N VAL A 148 -6.21 -13.58 14.27
CA VAL A 148 -7.05 -12.38 14.47
C VAL A 148 -8.53 -12.76 14.50
N GLN A 149 -9.01 -13.50 13.50
CA GLN A 149 -10.40 -13.97 13.45
C GLN A 149 -10.78 -14.80 14.67
N ALA A 150 -9.88 -15.68 15.13
CA ALA A 150 -10.12 -16.48 16.34
C ALA A 150 -10.17 -15.61 17.61
N ALA A 151 -9.39 -14.53 17.68
CA ALA A 151 -9.42 -13.59 18.81
C ALA A 151 -10.69 -12.73 18.81
N GLU A 152 -11.09 -12.22 17.65
CA GLU A 152 -12.33 -11.44 17.46
C GLU A 152 -13.57 -12.28 17.81
N ALA A 153 -13.63 -13.53 17.32
CA ALA A 153 -14.73 -14.44 17.66
C ALA A 153 -14.82 -14.72 19.18
N ARG A 154 -13.68 -14.81 19.87
CA ARG A 154 -13.63 -14.97 21.33
C ARG A 154 -14.05 -13.72 22.08
N ALA A 155 -13.74 -12.53 21.56
CA ALA A 155 -14.16 -11.25 22.14
C ALA A 155 -15.67 -11.05 21.99
N ALA A 156 -16.21 -11.27 20.79
CA ALA A 156 -17.64 -11.18 20.52
C ALA A 156 -18.47 -12.16 21.38
N ALA A 157 -17.97 -13.38 21.60
CA ALA A 157 -18.62 -14.36 22.48
C ALA A 157 -18.65 -13.92 23.97
N LYS A 158 -17.75 -13.04 24.40
CA LYS A 158 -17.71 -12.51 25.77
C LYS A 158 -18.58 -11.26 25.97
N GLU A 159 -18.80 -10.48 24.92
CA GLU A 159 -19.66 -9.29 24.97
C GLU A 159 -21.16 -9.63 24.85
N GLY A 160 -21.48 -10.81 24.31
CA GLY A 160 -22.85 -11.34 24.24
C GLY A 160 -23.30 -12.20 25.42
N ALA A 161 -22.49 -12.33 26.48
CA ALA A 161 -22.76 -13.08 27.70
C ALA A 161 -22.79 -12.14 28.92
#